data_AF-A0A2I0X9G3-F1
#
_entry.id   AF-A0A2I0X9G3-F1
#
_cell.length_a   1.000
_cell.length_b   1.000
_cell.length_c   1.000
_cell.angle_alpha   90.00
_cell.angle_beta   90.00
_cell.angle_gamma   90.00
#
_symmetry.space_group_name_H-M   'P 1'
#
loop_
_entity.id
_entity.type
_entity.pdbx_description
1 polymer ?
#
loop_
_entity_poly.entity_id
_entity_poly.type
_entity_poly.pdbx_seq_one_letter_code
_entity_poly.pdbx_strand_id
1 'polypeptide(L)'
;MYDVGIPFNAVYYDSFPTMVEALGQFGPVMKPPSYHEVRVTCLKKEVRHTHELLRRHQEDCVRYGCSLMADGWTSRNVKSLINFLVNCPRGSA
;
A
#
# COMPACT_ATOMS: atom_id res chain seq x y z
N MET A 1 -4.70 4.71 -4.15
CA MET A 1 -5.78 4.21 -3.24
C MET A 1 -5.17 3.68 -1.95
N TYR A 2 -4.24 2.73 -2.06
CA TYR A 2 -3.57 2.12 -0.91
C TYR A 2 -2.48 3.03 -0.32
N ASP A 3 -1.69 3.65 -1.19
CA ASP A 3 -0.61 4.60 -0.89
C ASP A 3 -1.10 5.87 -0.18
N VAL A 4 -2.17 6.49 -0.69
CA VAL A 4 -2.73 7.75 -0.21
C VAL A 4 -3.94 7.56 0.73
N GLY A 5 -4.21 6.33 1.16
CA GLY A 5 -5.27 6.04 2.14
C GLY A 5 -6.70 6.37 1.68
N ILE A 6 -6.99 6.31 0.39
CA ILE A 6 -8.36 6.50 -0.13
C ILE A 6 -9.21 5.29 0.27
N PRO A 7 -10.33 5.50 0.97
CA PRO A 7 -11.17 4.39 1.40
C PRO A 7 -11.83 3.69 0.20
N PHE A 8 -12.00 2.36 0.30
CA PHE A 8 -12.48 1.53 -0.82
C PHE A 8 -13.89 1.88 -1.28
N ASN A 9 -14.70 2.49 -0.41
CA ASN A 9 -16.02 2.99 -0.76
C ASN A 9 -15.99 4.07 -1.86
N ALA A 10 -14.82 4.64 -2.16
CA ALA A 10 -14.68 5.61 -3.24
C ALA A 10 -15.10 5.07 -4.62
N VAL A 11 -15.10 3.75 -4.82
CA VAL A 11 -15.62 3.14 -6.05
C VAL A 11 -17.13 3.31 -6.25
N TYR A 12 -17.87 3.63 -5.18
CA TYR A 12 -19.32 3.82 -5.22
C TYR A 12 -19.74 5.26 -5.54
N TYR A 13 -18.80 6.21 -5.63
CA TYR A 13 -19.15 7.55 -6.03
C TYR A 13 -19.55 7.60 -7.51
N ASP A 14 -20.61 8.35 -7.83
CA ASP A 14 -21.12 8.51 -9.20
C ASP A 14 -20.05 9.06 -10.16
N SER A 15 -19.09 9.82 -9.65
CA SER A 15 -17.97 10.35 -10.42
C SER A 15 -16.90 9.30 -10.76
N PHE A 16 -16.87 8.14 -10.09
CA PHE A 16 -15.83 7.13 -10.26
C PHE A 16 -15.88 6.46 -11.63
N PRO A 17 -17.03 5.99 -12.15
CA PRO A 17 -17.13 5.51 -13.52
C PRO A 17 -16.72 6.56 -14.56
N THR A 18 -17.14 7.83 -14.39
CA THR A 18 -16.76 8.93 -15.29
C THR A 18 -15.26 9.17 -15.29
N MET A 19 -14.62 9.12 -14.12
CA MET A 19 -13.16 9.20 -14.00
C MET A 19 -12.48 8.04 -14.76
N VAL A 20 -12.95 6.80 -14.59
CA VAL A 20 -12.38 5.63 -15.27
C VAL A 20 -12.59 5.70 -16.79
N GLU A 21 -13.76 6.16 -17.24
CA GLU A 21 -14.05 6.36 -18.66
C GLU A 21 -13.16 7.43 -19.28
N ALA A 22 -12.96 8.56 -18.59
CA ALA A 22 -12.05 9.62 -19.04
C ALA A 22 -10.60 9.12 -19.16
N LEU A 23 -10.15 8.24 -18.25
CA LEU A 23 -8.86 7.55 -18.37
C LEU A 23 -8.84 6.61 -19.58
N GLY A 24 -9.94 5.90 -19.82
CA GLY A 24 -10.12 4.95 -20.93
C GLY A 24 -10.18 5.60 -22.31
N GLN A 25 -10.55 6.89 -22.44
CA GLN A 25 -10.53 7.59 -23.72
C GLN A 25 -9.13 7.68 -24.35
N PHE A 26 -8.07 7.53 -23.54
CA PHE A 26 -6.69 7.53 -23.98
C PHE A 26 -6.09 6.11 -24.15
N GLY A 27 -6.92 5.05 -24.10
CA GLY A 27 -6.45 3.67 -24.19
C GLY A 27 -7.56 2.63 -24.45
N PRO A 28 -7.27 1.33 -24.24
CA PRO A 28 -8.29 0.29 -24.27
C PRO A 28 -9.37 0.58 -23.24
N VAL A 29 -10.65 0.36 -23.58
CA VAL A 29 -11.80 0.61 -22.69
C VAL A 29 -11.57 -0.08 -21.33
N MET A 30 -11.27 0.72 -20.30
CA MET A 30 -11.09 0.23 -18.94
C MET A 30 -12.46 0.12 -18.28
N LYS A 31 -12.77 -1.08 -17.76
CA LYS A 31 -13.93 -1.26 -16.89
C LYS A 31 -13.56 -0.80 -15.47
N PRO A 32 -14.41 0.00 -14.79
CA PRO A 32 -14.20 0.33 -13.39
C PRO A 32 -14.13 -0.95 -12.54
N PRO A 33 -13.17 -1.08 -11.62
CA PRO A 33 -13.12 -2.22 -10.73
C PRO A 33 -14.29 -2.17 -9.74
N SER A 34 -14.83 -3.33 -9.40
CA SER A 34 -15.81 -3.46 -8.33
C SER A 34 -15.20 -3.26 -6.94
N TYR A 35 -16.05 -2.99 -5.95
CA TYR A 35 -15.64 -2.92 -4.54
C TYR A 35 -14.93 -4.19 -4.06
N HIS A 36 -15.37 -5.37 -4.53
CA HIS A 36 -14.73 -6.63 -4.18
C HIS A 36 -13.33 -6.74 -4.81
N GLU A 37 -13.17 -6.31 -6.05
CA GLU A 37 -11.87 -6.34 -6.73
C GLU A 37 -10.86 -5.41 -6.08
N VAL A 38 -11.25 -4.17 -5.73
CA VAL A 38 -10.32 -3.24 -5.05
C VAL A 38 -9.90 -3.76 -3.67
N ARG A 39 -10.81 -4.35 -2.89
CA ARG A 39 -10.47 -4.79 -1.53
C ARG A 39 -9.72 -6.12 -1.49
N VAL A 40 -9.81 -6.95 -2.54
CA VAL A 40 -9.22 -8.30 -2.56
C VAL A 40 -8.17 -8.44 -3.66
N THR A 41 -8.59 -8.40 -4.92
CA THR A 41 -7.72 -8.75 -6.05
C THR A 41 -6.63 -7.72 -6.27
N CYS A 42 -7.01 -6.44 -6.35
CA CYS A 42 -6.06 -5.36 -6.52
C CYS A 42 -5.17 -5.20 -5.27
N LEU A 43 -5.75 -5.31 -4.06
CA LEU A 43 -4.96 -5.28 -2.82
C LEU A 43 -3.89 -6.38 -2.81
N LYS A 44 -4.22 -7.62 -3.20
CA LYS A 44 -3.24 -8.71 -3.31
C LYS A 44 -2.14 -8.41 -4.32
N LYS A 45 -2.46 -7.75 -5.44
CA LYS A 45 -1.46 -7.33 -6.44
C LYS A 45 -0.50 -6.31 -5.84
N GLU A 46 -1.02 -5.29 -5.17
CA GLU A 46 -0.20 -4.25 -4.50
C GLU A 46 0.68 -4.82 -3.39
N VAL A 47 0.16 -5.77 -2.60
CA VAL A 47 0.95 -6.48 -1.59
C VAL A 47 2.11 -7.23 -2.25
N ARG A 48 1.89 -7.96 -3.35
CA ARG A 48 2.98 -8.64 -4.06
C ARG A 48 3.99 -7.65 -4.62
N HIS A 49 3.53 -6.58 -5.23
CA HIS A 49 4.41 -5.54 -5.76
C HIS A 49 5.28 -4.92 -4.65
N THR A 50 4.68 -4.64 -3.48
CA THR A 50 5.41 -4.16 -2.31
C THR A 50 6.48 -5.15 -1.85
N HIS A 51 6.19 -6.45 -1.84
CA HIS A 51 7.18 -7.47 -1.51
C HIS A 51 8.35 -7.51 -2.51
N GLU A 52 8.06 -7.35 -3.81
CA GLU A 52 9.10 -7.28 -4.85
C GLU A 52 10.02 -6.08 -4.65
N LEU A 53 9.46 -4.91 -4.30
CA LEU A 53 10.23 -3.72 -3.96
C LEU A 53 11.12 -3.94 -2.71
N LEU A 54 10.59 -4.63 -1.70
CA LEU A 54 11.32 -4.92 -0.46
C LEU A 54 12.37 -6.04 -0.59
N ARG A 55 12.37 -6.80 -1.69
CA ARG A 55 13.23 -7.97 -1.88
C ARG A 55 14.72 -7.67 -1.64
N ARG A 56 15.22 -6.55 -2.17
CA ARG A 56 16.63 -6.14 -1.99
C ARG A 56 16.96 -5.87 -0.53
N HIS A 57 16.06 -5.18 0.19
CA HIS A 57 16.23 -4.93 1.61
C HIS A 57 16.23 -6.24 2.41
N GLN A 58 15.36 -7.19 2.07
CA GLN A 58 15.35 -8.52 2.70
C GLN A 58 16.66 -9.28 2.47
N GLU A 59 17.21 -9.25 1.25
CA GLU A 59 18.51 -9.84 0.93
C GLU A 59 19.64 -9.21 1.76
N ASP A 60 19.64 -7.89 1.91
CA ASP A 60 20.60 -7.18 2.74
C ASP A 60 20.45 -7.51 4.23
N CYS A 61 19.21 -7.62 4.71
CA CYS A 61 18.90 -8.02 6.08
C CYS A 61 19.44 -9.44 6.37
N VAL A 62 19.31 -10.38 5.43
CA VAL A 62 19.87 -11.74 5.57
C VAL A 62 21.40 -11.71 5.58
N ARG A 63 22.03 -10.85 4.76
CA ARG A 63 23.49 -10.79 4.61
C ARG A 63 24.20 -10.06 5.75
N TYR A 64 23.65 -8.93 6.18
CA TYR A 64 24.31 -8.01 7.13
C TYR A 64 23.63 -7.96 8.49
N GLY A 65 22.49 -8.65 8.64
CA GLY A 65 21.58 -8.46 9.76
C GLY A 65 20.73 -7.19 9.60
N CYS A 66 19.62 -7.16 10.34
CA CYS A 66 18.80 -5.97 10.50
C CYS A 66 18.25 -5.89 11.93
N SER A 67 18.02 -4.67 12.41
CA SER A 67 17.33 -4.42 13.67
C SER A 67 15.92 -3.92 13.38
N LEU A 68 14.92 -4.60 13.95
CA LEU A 68 13.55 -4.12 14.00
C LEU A 68 13.34 -3.42 15.34
N MET A 69 13.08 -2.13 15.30
CA MET A 69 12.66 -1.34 16.45
C MET A 69 11.16 -1.11 16.36
N ALA A 70 10.48 -1.28 17.49
CA ALA A 70 9.07 -0.95 17.63
C ALA A 70 8.93 0.02 18.81
N ASP A 71 8.30 1.17 18.58
CA ASP A 71 7.93 2.12 19.62
C ASP A 71 6.42 2.29 19.64
N GLY A 72 5.85 2.35 20.84
CA GLY A 72 4.41 2.47 21.04
C GLY A 72 4.07 3.77 21.77
N TRP A 73 3.04 4.47 21.30
CA TRP A 73 2.48 5.62 22.00
C TRP A 73 0.96 5.50 22.09
N THR A 74 0.41 5.74 23.27
CA THR A 74 -1.04 5.81 23.49
C THR A 74 -1.44 7.26 23.73
N SER A 75 -2.29 7.78 22.86
CA SER A 75 -2.89 9.11 23.01
C SER A 75 -3.85 9.16 24.20
N ARG A 76 -4.08 10.36 24.75
CA ARG A 76 -5.06 10.61 25.83
C ARG A 76 -6.48 10.17 25.46
N ASN A 77 -6.80 10.11 24.18
CA ASN A 77 -8.09 9.64 23.66
C ASN A 77 -8.14 8.11 23.46
N VAL A 78 -7.24 7.35 24.11
CA VAL A 78 -7.13 5.88 24.08
C VAL A 78 -6.86 5.32 22.66
N LYS A 79 -6.28 6.13 21.78
CA LYS A 79 -5.79 5.68 20.48
C LYS A 79 -4.32 5.29 20.61
N SER A 80 -4.00 4.02 20.41
CA SER A 80 -2.63 3.52 20.41
C SER A 80 -2.06 3.51 19.00
N LEU A 81 -0.81 3.94 18.86
CA LEU A 81 -0.02 3.91 17.64
C LEU A 81 1.28 3.16 17.94
N ILE A 82 1.71 2.31 17.00
CA ILE A 82 3.00 1.62 17.07
C ILE A 82 3.76 2.01 15.79
N ASN A 83 4.95 2.60 15.90
CA ASN A 83 5.83 2.70 14.74
C ASN A 83 6.78 1.52 14.71
N PHE A 84 7.12 1.12 13.48
CA PHE A 84 8.15 0.14 13.21
C PHE A 84 9.25 0.82 12.40
N LEU A 85 10.48 0.68 12.88
CA LEU A 85 11.68 1.14 12.19
C LEU A 85 12.56 -0.07 11.92
N VAL A 86 12.94 -0.26 10.66
CA VAL A 86 13.89 -1.30 10.26
C VAL A 86 15.21 -0.63 9.90
N ASN A 87 16.29 -1.04 10.55
CA ASN A 87 17.64 -0.57 10.25
C ASN A 87 18.49 -1.71 9.68
N CYS A 88 19.18 -1.45 8.58
CA CYS A 88 20.17 -2.36 7.98
C CYS A 88 21.49 -1.60 7.79
N PRO A 89 22.66 -2.17 8.15
CA PRO A 89 23.95 -1.49 8.06
C PRO A 89 24.33 -0.97 6.67
N ARG A 90 23.75 -1.54 5.61
CA ARG A 90 23.95 -1.06 4.23
C ARG A 90 23.28 0.29 3.95
N GLY A 91 22.38 0.74 4.84
CA GLY A 91 21.54 1.91 4.66
C GLY A 91 20.39 1.69 3.68
N SER A 92 19.51 2.70 3.58
CA SER A 92 18.54 2.83 2.49
C SER A 92 19.24 3.46 1.28
N ALA A 93 19.32 2.72 0.17
CA ALA A 93 19.80 3.26 -1.10
C ALA A 93 18.84 4.30 -1.67
#